data_AF-A0A5M7BE88-F1
#
_entry.id   AF-A0A5M7BE88-F1
#
_cell.length_a   1.000
_cell.length_b   1.000
_cell.length_c   1.000
_cell.angle_alpha   90.00
_cell.angle_beta   90.00
_cell.angle_gamma   90.00
#
_symmetry.space_group_name_H-M   'P 1'
#
loop_
_entity.id
_entity.type
_entity.pdbx_description
1 polymer ?
#
loop_
_entity_poly.entity_id
_entity_poly.type
_entity_poly.pdbx_seq_one_letter_code
_entity_poly.pdbx_strand_id
1 'polypeptide(L)'
;MVQILEFIGFFLEIFVDIQFWRDKKKRRQFEKEHNLPKKLMIHPYAKAVFYSIVITILLGISFSLYQHYFSNAKNTIKKLIKVEALIIENKEVDGYYPKKLEDIIRNNPLRKNITLDAWGNEFHYIVLADTNTFALISKGKDGILNTKDDLTTANK
;
A
#
# COMPACT_ATOMS: atom_id res chain seq x y z
N MET A 1 -22.52 -31.69 4.84
CA MET A 1 -21.48 -31.47 3.80
C MET A 1 -20.12 -31.13 4.43
N VAL A 2 -20.04 -30.12 5.32
CA VAL A 2 -18.80 -29.74 6.03
C VAL A 2 -18.19 -30.88 6.86
N GLN A 3 -19.00 -31.60 7.64
CA GLN A 3 -18.54 -32.73 8.47
C GLN A 3 -17.92 -33.89 7.65
N ILE A 4 -18.43 -34.12 6.43
CA ILE A 4 -17.89 -35.17 5.54
C ILE A 4 -16.52 -34.76 5.01
N LEU A 5 -16.36 -33.47 4.67
CA LEU A 5 -15.08 -32.93 4.21
C LEU A 5 -14.01 -32.93 5.30
N GLU A 6 -14.37 -32.59 6.54
CA GLU A 6 -13.46 -32.66 7.70
C GLU A 6 -12.97 -34.09 7.93
N PHE A 7 -13.88 -35.06 7.86
CA PHE A 7 -13.55 -36.47 8.01
C PHE A 7 -12.58 -36.95 6.92
N ILE A 8 -12.84 -36.61 5.65
CA ILE A 8 -11.94 -36.92 4.54
C ILE A 8 -10.56 -36.28 4.73
N GLY A 9 -10.51 -35.03 5.19
CA GLY A 9 -9.27 -34.32 5.48
C GLY A 9 -8.40 -35.05 6.51
N PHE A 10 -8.99 -35.50 7.60
CA PHE A 10 -8.29 -36.25 8.65
C PHE A 10 -7.64 -37.54 8.12
N PHE A 11 -8.33 -38.32 7.29
CA PHE A 11 -7.74 -39.54 6.70
C PHE A 11 -6.60 -39.23 5.73
N LEU A 12 -6.71 -38.14 4.96
CA LEU A 12 -5.66 -37.72 4.04
C LEU A 12 -4.40 -37.28 4.80
N GLU A 13 -4.54 -36.55 5.92
CA GLU A 13 -3.42 -36.17 6.77
C GLU A 13 -2.69 -37.40 7.33
N ILE A 14 -3.45 -38.36 7.88
CA ILE A 14 -2.90 -39.63 8.36
C ILE A 14 -2.18 -40.38 7.24
N PHE A 15 -2.77 -40.43 6.04
CA PHE A 15 -2.17 -41.12 4.91
C PHE A 15 -0.84 -40.49 4.49
N VAL A 16 -0.77 -39.16 4.42
CA VAL A 16 0.46 -38.41 4.09
C VAL A 16 1.55 -38.64 5.14
N ASP A 17 1.19 -38.62 6.43
CA ASP A 17 2.10 -38.91 7.53
C ASP A 17 2.67 -40.33 7.43
N ILE A 18 1.80 -41.32 7.24
CA ILE A 18 2.20 -42.73 7.10
C ILE A 18 3.15 -42.89 5.91
N GLN A 19 2.82 -42.30 4.75
CA GLN A 19 3.66 -42.38 3.56
C GLN A 19 5.04 -41.78 3.82
N PHE A 20 5.11 -40.59 4.42
CA PHE A 20 6.37 -39.94 4.75
C PHE A 20 7.24 -40.78 5.67
N TRP A 21 6.68 -41.37 6.73
CA TRP A 21 7.42 -42.22 7.65
C TRP A 21 7.92 -43.51 6.99
N ARG A 22 7.14 -44.10 6.08
CA ARG A 22 7.57 -45.27 5.29
C ARG A 22 8.76 -44.94 4.39
N ASP A 23 8.68 -43.83 3.66
CA ASP A 23 9.75 -43.41 2.75
C ASP A 23 11.02 -43.01 3.50
N LYS A 24 10.85 -42.31 4.63
CA LYS A 24 11.96 -41.98 5.53
C LYS A 24 12.64 -43.23 6.05
N LYS A 25 11.89 -44.25 6.48
CA LYS A 25 12.45 -45.53 6.95
C LYS A 25 13.26 -46.24 5.87
N LYS A 26 12.69 -46.39 4.66
CA LYS A 26 13.39 -46.99 3.50
C LYS A 26 14.69 -46.25 3.19
N ARG A 27 14.65 -44.91 3.20
CA ARG A 27 15.84 -44.10 2.93
C ARG A 27 16.92 -44.28 4.00
N ARG A 28 16.56 -44.38 5.29
CA ARG A 28 17.53 -44.60 6.37
C ARG A 28 18.19 -45.97 6.31
N GLN A 29 17.48 -47.00 5.86
CA GLN A 29 18.07 -48.33 5.64
C GLN A 29 19.08 -48.27 4.49
N PHE A 30 18.68 -47.70 3.35
CA PHE A 30 19.56 -47.50 2.20
C PHE A 30 20.83 -46.69 2.54
N GLU A 31 20.70 -45.60 3.29
CA GLU A 31 21.84 -44.77 3.73
C GLU A 31 22.82 -45.54 4.62
N LYS A 32 22.33 -46.45 5.49
CA LYS A 32 23.17 -47.29 6.33
C LYS A 32 23.90 -48.36 5.53
N GLU A 33 23.20 -49.02 4.61
CA GLU A 33 23.77 -50.07 3.75
C GLU A 33 24.89 -49.54 2.85
N HIS A 34 24.76 -48.29 2.38
CA HIS A 34 25.70 -47.67 1.46
C HIS A 34 26.69 -46.70 2.14
N ASN A 35 26.74 -46.65 3.47
CA ASN A 35 27.57 -45.70 4.25
C ASN A 35 27.44 -44.23 3.81
N LEU A 36 26.21 -43.79 3.47
CA LEU A 36 25.93 -42.43 3.02
C LEU A 36 25.57 -41.50 4.19
N PRO A 37 25.88 -40.19 4.09
CA PRO A 37 25.42 -39.22 5.07
C PRO A 37 23.89 -39.08 5.06
N LYS A 38 23.32 -38.78 6.23
CA LYS A 38 21.88 -38.65 6.40
C LYS A 38 21.34 -37.45 5.62
N LYS A 39 20.48 -37.69 4.64
CA LYS A 39 19.76 -36.60 3.95
C LYS A 39 18.68 -35.98 4.84
N LEU A 40 18.52 -34.67 4.78
CA LEU A 40 17.39 -33.97 5.39
C LEU A 40 16.10 -34.27 4.60
N MET A 41 15.07 -34.77 5.28
CA MET A 41 13.74 -35.01 4.70
C MET A 41 12.74 -34.15 5.47
N ILE A 42 12.24 -33.09 4.82
CA ILE A 42 11.25 -32.17 5.40
C ILE A 42 9.86 -32.74 5.15
N HIS A 43 9.03 -32.76 6.19
CA HIS A 43 7.65 -33.23 6.13
C HIS A 43 6.83 -32.42 5.12
N PRO A 44 5.94 -33.03 4.31
CA PRO A 44 5.05 -32.30 3.41
C PRO A 44 4.27 -31.18 4.11
N TYR A 45 3.72 -31.46 5.30
CA TYR A 45 3.04 -30.46 6.13
C TYR A 45 3.93 -29.27 6.49
N ALA A 46 5.18 -29.51 6.90
CA ALA A 46 6.11 -28.44 7.24
C ALA A 46 6.42 -27.53 6.03
N LYS A 47 6.48 -28.10 4.82
CA LYS A 47 6.61 -27.31 3.58
C LYS A 47 5.34 -26.48 3.32
N ALA A 48 4.16 -27.07 3.50
CA ALA A 48 2.89 -26.37 3.33
C ALA A 48 2.74 -25.19 4.31
N VAL A 49 3.11 -25.39 5.58
CA VAL A 49 3.14 -24.32 6.59
C VAL A 49 4.16 -23.23 6.22
N PHE A 50 5.33 -23.60 5.72
CA PHE A 50 6.30 -22.61 5.27
C PHE A 50 5.76 -21.76 4.12
N TYR A 51 5.15 -22.39 3.11
CA TYR A 51 4.54 -21.66 1.99
C TYR A 51 3.36 -20.80 2.44
N SER A 52 2.53 -21.27 3.38
CA SER A 52 1.41 -20.47 3.89
C SER A 52 1.90 -19.22 4.61
N ILE A 53 2.94 -19.34 5.45
CA ILE A 53 3.57 -18.19 6.13
C ILE A 53 4.09 -17.18 5.09
N VAL A 54 4.82 -17.64 4.08
CA VAL A 54 5.36 -16.76 3.03
C VAL A 54 4.23 -16.02 2.30
N ILE A 55 3.16 -16.73 1.93
CA ILE A 55 1.99 -16.13 1.26
C ILE A 55 1.31 -15.11 2.18
N THR A 56 1.10 -15.42 3.46
CA THR A 56 0.50 -14.50 4.42
C THR A 56 1.33 -13.22 4.58
N ILE A 57 2.65 -13.34 4.63
CA ILE A 57 3.56 -12.17 4.69
C ILE A 57 3.42 -11.32 3.43
N LEU A 58 3.44 -11.94 2.24
CA LEU A 58 3.30 -11.21 0.96
C LEU A 58 1.96 -10.48 0.86
N LEU A 59 0.87 -11.13 1.29
CA LEU A 59 -0.46 -10.51 1.34
C LEU A 59 -0.52 -9.36 2.35
N GLY A 60 0.10 -9.52 3.53
CA GLY A 60 0.18 -8.49 4.55
C GLY A 60 0.92 -7.25 4.06
N ILE A 61 2.07 -7.43 3.40
CA ILE A 61 2.84 -6.33 2.80
C ILE A 61 2.01 -5.64 1.71
N SER A 62 1.39 -6.39 0.81
CA SER A 62 0.58 -5.84 -0.28
C SER A 62 -0.61 -5.03 0.25
N PHE A 63 -1.30 -5.56 1.27
CA PHE A 63 -2.41 -4.86 1.93
C PHE A 63 -1.94 -3.58 2.63
N SER A 64 -0.80 -3.61 3.31
CA SER A 64 -0.21 -2.44 3.96
C SER A 64 0.11 -1.33 2.96
N LEU A 65 0.73 -1.67 1.82
CA LEU A 65 1.03 -0.72 0.75
C LEU A 65 -0.25 -0.13 0.14
N TYR A 66 -1.27 -0.96 -0.05
CA TYR A 66 -2.59 -0.50 -0.53
C TYR A 66 -3.25 0.48 0.44
N GLN A 67 -3.24 0.17 1.75
CA GLN A 67 -3.79 1.05 2.78
C GLN A 67 -3.04 2.38 2.86
N HIS A 68 -1.71 2.33 2.79
CA HIS A 68 -0.89 3.54 2.77
C HIS A 68 -1.22 4.42 1.56
N TYR A 69 -1.34 3.82 0.37
CA TYR A 69 -1.74 4.53 -0.85
C TYR A 69 -3.12 5.19 -0.73
N PHE A 70 -4.13 4.42 -0.29
CA PHE A 70 -5.50 4.91 -0.16
C PHE A 70 -5.62 6.02 0.90
N SER A 71 -4.91 5.87 2.03
CA SER A 71 -4.85 6.87 3.09
C SER A 71 -4.23 8.18 2.59
N ASN A 72 -3.11 8.11 1.88
CA ASN A 72 -2.46 9.30 1.33
C ASN A 72 -3.35 10.00 0.30
N ALA A 73 -4.00 9.27 -0.61
CA ALA A 73 -4.93 9.86 -1.57
C ALA A 73 -6.07 10.61 -0.87
N LYS A 74 -6.69 10.00 0.15
CA LYS A 74 -7.74 10.63 0.95
C LYS A 74 -7.23 11.88 1.70
N ASN A 75 -6.03 11.82 2.26
CA ASN A 75 -5.42 12.94 2.96
C ASN A 75 -5.05 14.08 2.01
N THR A 76 -4.57 13.78 0.81
CA THR A 76 -4.30 14.76 -0.23
C THR A 76 -5.57 15.49 -0.65
N ILE A 77 -6.68 14.79 -0.88
CA ILE A 77 -7.96 15.41 -1.22
C ILE A 77 -8.42 16.37 -0.10
N LYS A 78 -8.32 15.94 1.17
CA LYS A 78 -8.63 16.81 2.31
C LYS A 78 -7.73 18.05 2.36
N LYS A 79 -6.44 17.90 2.05
CA LYS A 79 -5.50 19.03 1.97
C LYS A 79 -5.85 19.97 0.81
N LEU A 80 -6.17 19.45 -0.37
CA LEU A 80 -6.59 20.25 -1.52
C LEU A 80 -7.78 21.16 -1.17
N ILE A 81 -8.83 20.58 -0.59
CA ILE A 81 -10.02 21.34 -0.15
C ILE A 81 -9.64 22.42 0.86
N LYS A 82 -8.73 22.12 1.79
CA LYS A 82 -8.27 23.08 2.79
C LYS A 82 -7.46 24.23 2.16
N VAL A 83 -6.55 23.91 1.25
CA VAL A 83 -5.72 24.88 0.53
C VAL A 83 -6.59 25.79 -0.33
N GLU A 84 -7.56 25.20 -1.04
CA GLU A 84 -8.56 25.91 -1.82
C GLU A 84 -9.35 26.90 -0.97
N ALA A 85 -9.86 26.47 0.19
CA ALA A 85 -10.56 27.37 1.11
C ALA A 85 -9.69 28.54 1.56
N LEU A 86 -8.39 28.31 1.81
CA LEU A 86 -7.45 29.38 2.18
C LEU A 86 -7.14 30.35 1.03
N ILE A 87 -7.09 29.85 -0.21
CA ILE A 87 -6.92 30.69 -1.40
C ILE A 87 -8.14 31.62 -1.56
N ILE A 88 -9.35 31.10 -1.35
CA ILE A 88 -10.59 31.87 -1.41
C ILE A 88 -10.64 32.92 -0.28
N GLU A 89 -10.36 32.52 0.97
CA GLU A 89 -10.27 33.43 2.12
C GLU A 89 -9.26 34.55 1.86
N ASN A 90 -8.09 34.22 1.30
CA ASN A 90 -7.07 35.21 0.96
C ASN A 90 -7.60 36.24 -0.06
N LYS A 91 -8.32 35.79 -1.09
CA LYS A 91 -8.96 36.68 -2.08
C LYS A 91 -10.02 37.59 -1.46
N GLU A 92 -10.81 37.09 -0.51
CA GLU A 92 -11.82 37.90 0.18
C GLU A 92 -11.18 39.04 1.01
N VAL A 93 -10.01 38.79 1.60
CA VAL A 93 -9.30 39.76 2.43
C VAL A 93 -8.48 40.75 1.59
N ASP A 94 -7.73 40.23 0.61
CA ASP A 94 -6.72 41.01 -0.13
C ASP A 94 -7.28 41.55 -1.47
N GLY A 95 -8.44 41.03 -1.92
CA GLY A 95 -9.12 41.41 -3.17
C GLY A 95 -8.62 40.69 -4.42
N TYR A 96 -7.56 39.88 -4.32
CA TYR A 96 -6.94 39.15 -5.43
C TYR A 96 -6.46 37.77 -4.99
N TYR A 97 -6.30 36.84 -5.94
CA TYR A 97 -5.70 35.54 -5.65
C TYR A 97 -4.21 35.66 -5.36
N PRO A 98 -3.66 34.87 -4.41
CA PRO A 98 -2.24 34.89 -4.08
C PRO A 98 -1.40 34.60 -5.33
N LYS A 99 -0.24 35.27 -5.47
CA LYS A 99 0.65 35.02 -6.61
C LYS A 99 1.39 33.70 -6.46
N LYS A 100 1.65 33.31 -5.21
CA LYS A 100 2.32 32.07 -4.84
C LYS A 100 1.57 31.37 -3.72
N LEU A 101 1.64 30.04 -3.68
CA LEU A 101 0.93 29.28 -2.66
C LEU A 101 1.48 29.56 -1.26
N GLU A 102 2.76 29.95 -1.13
CA GLU A 102 3.37 30.32 0.15
C GLU A 102 2.73 31.57 0.77
N ASP A 103 2.10 32.45 -0.03
CA ASP A 103 1.48 33.68 0.45
C ASP A 103 0.30 33.38 1.40
N ILE A 104 -0.33 32.20 1.29
CA ILE A 104 -1.43 31.78 2.18
C ILE A 104 -0.94 31.33 3.57
N ILE A 105 0.37 31.12 3.74
CA ILE A 105 0.97 30.71 5.02
C ILE A 105 0.92 31.86 6.02
N ARG A 106 1.04 33.13 5.57
CA ARG A 106 0.93 34.36 6.39
C ARG A 106 1.68 34.28 7.73
N ASN A 107 2.91 33.75 7.73
CA ASN A 107 3.75 33.50 8.92
C ASN A 107 3.13 32.58 10.00
N ASN A 108 2.13 31.77 9.65
CA ASN A 108 1.52 30.82 10.57
C ASN A 108 2.28 29.47 10.53
N PRO A 109 2.95 29.05 11.63
CA PRO A 109 3.71 27.80 11.66
C PRO A 109 2.84 26.56 11.44
N LEU A 110 1.54 26.61 11.78
CA LEU A 110 0.60 25.50 11.54
C LEU A 110 0.29 25.30 10.06
N ARG A 111 0.64 26.26 9.19
CA ARG A 111 0.42 26.23 7.74
C ARG A 111 1.70 25.91 6.95
N LYS A 112 2.85 25.69 7.60
CA LYS A 112 4.15 25.52 6.92
C LYS A 112 4.15 24.43 5.84
N ASN A 113 3.47 23.31 6.08
CA ASN A 113 3.43 22.16 5.16
C ASN A 113 2.11 22.08 4.36
N ILE A 114 1.37 23.18 4.28
CA ILE A 114 0.08 23.21 3.59
C ILE A 114 0.24 23.17 2.07
N THR A 115 1.40 23.61 1.57
CA THR A 115 1.77 23.59 0.16
C THR A 115 2.14 22.19 -0.34
N LEU A 116 2.29 21.22 0.56
CA LEU A 116 2.67 19.85 0.25
C LEU A 116 1.48 18.90 0.34
N ASP A 117 1.40 17.95 -0.58
CA ASP A 117 0.43 16.85 -0.55
C ASP A 117 0.79 15.79 0.52
N ALA A 118 0.08 14.65 0.53
CA ALA A 118 0.37 13.57 1.48
C ALA A 118 1.56 12.69 1.06
N TRP A 119 2.07 12.84 -0.16
CA TRP A 119 3.26 12.16 -0.69
C TRP A 119 4.53 13.00 -0.59
N GLY A 120 4.41 14.28 -0.22
CA GLY A 120 5.53 15.21 -0.02
C GLY A 120 5.82 16.06 -1.25
N ASN A 121 4.97 16.04 -2.27
CA ASN A 121 5.12 16.89 -3.45
C ASN A 121 4.44 18.24 -3.22
N GLU A 122 5.02 19.30 -3.78
CA GLU A 122 4.38 20.62 -3.83
C GLU A 122 3.16 20.59 -4.76
N PHE A 123 2.07 21.22 -4.31
CA PHE A 123 0.91 21.46 -5.14
C PHE A 123 1.27 22.37 -6.30
N HIS A 124 0.80 22.02 -7.49
CA HIS A 124 0.92 22.87 -8.65
C HIS A 124 -0.23 23.86 -8.68
N TYR A 125 0.11 25.13 -8.53
CA TYR A 125 -0.84 26.24 -8.46
C TYR A 125 -0.60 27.23 -9.60
N ILE A 126 -1.65 27.54 -10.36
CA ILE A 126 -1.61 28.54 -11.44
C ILE A 126 -2.85 29.42 -11.36
N VAL A 127 -2.67 30.74 -11.43
CA VAL A 127 -3.75 31.71 -11.62
C VAL A 127 -3.96 31.94 -13.11
N LEU A 128 -5.18 31.72 -13.60
CA LEU A 128 -5.54 32.03 -14.98
C LEU A 128 -6.00 33.48 -15.06
N ALA A 129 -5.15 34.34 -15.62
CA ALA A 129 -5.37 35.78 -15.71
C ALA A 129 -6.67 36.14 -16.46
N ASP A 130 -7.04 35.33 -17.45
CA ASP A 130 -8.15 35.64 -18.37
C ASP A 130 -9.54 35.37 -17.77
N THR A 131 -9.61 34.49 -16.75
CA THR A 131 -10.88 33.99 -16.19
C THR A 131 -11.09 34.32 -14.72
N ASN A 132 -10.12 34.97 -14.06
CA ASN A 132 -10.13 35.16 -12.60
C ASN A 132 -10.43 33.84 -11.86
N THR A 133 -9.82 32.75 -12.34
CA THR A 133 -9.89 31.42 -11.73
C THR A 133 -8.47 30.91 -11.45
N PHE A 134 -8.36 29.83 -10.69
CA PHE A 134 -7.08 29.18 -10.42
C PHE A 134 -7.19 27.68 -10.64
N ALA A 135 -6.07 27.05 -10.94
CA ALA A 135 -5.90 25.61 -10.96
C ALA A 135 -5.04 25.19 -9.77
N LEU A 136 -5.48 24.17 -9.03
CA LEU A 136 -4.74 23.55 -7.94
C LEU A 136 -4.70 22.03 -8.16
N ILE A 137 -3.49 21.50 -8.36
CA ILE A 137 -3.26 20.11 -8.76
C ILE A 137 -2.22 19.47 -7.84
N SER A 138 -2.50 18.26 -7.36
CA SER A 138 -1.52 17.39 -6.72
C SER A 138 -0.95 16.45 -7.76
N LYS A 139 0.38 16.30 -7.80
CA LYS A 139 1.09 15.35 -8.68
C LYS A 139 0.96 13.88 -8.26
N GLY A 140 0.07 13.58 -7.33
CA GLY A 140 -0.13 12.21 -6.86
C GLY A 140 1.12 11.53 -6.29
N LYS A 141 1.16 10.21 -6.45
CA LYS A 141 2.23 9.36 -5.94
C LYS A 141 3.49 9.43 -6.80
N ASP A 142 3.34 9.57 -8.12
CA ASP A 142 4.45 9.55 -9.08
C ASP A 142 5.24 10.87 -9.08
N GLY A 143 4.64 11.96 -8.61
CA GLY A 143 5.28 13.27 -8.54
C GLY A 143 5.44 13.95 -9.91
N ILE A 144 4.74 13.45 -10.93
CA ILE A 144 4.82 13.94 -12.31
C ILE A 144 3.49 14.58 -12.69
N LEU A 145 3.53 15.76 -13.29
CA LEU A 145 2.33 16.45 -13.78
C LEU A 145 1.81 15.83 -15.09
N ASN A 146 0.50 15.92 -15.27
CA ASN A 146 -0.30 15.43 -16.40
C ASN A 146 -0.31 13.90 -16.51
N THR A 147 -0.40 13.21 -15.38
CA THR A 147 -0.52 11.75 -15.32
C THR A 147 -1.88 11.33 -14.74
N LYS A 148 -2.16 10.02 -14.75
CA LYS A 148 -3.40 9.47 -14.16
C LYS A 148 -3.43 9.58 -12.64
N ASP A 149 -2.28 9.82 -12.01
CA ASP A 149 -2.14 9.94 -10.55
C ASP A 149 -2.46 11.36 -10.08
N ASP A 150 -2.60 12.32 -10.99
CA ASP A 150 -2.94 13.69 -10.64
C ASP A 150 -4.32 13.78 -9.96
N LEU A 151 -4.36 14.51 -8.85
CA LEU A 151 -5.59 14.80 -8.12
C LEU A 151 -5.89 16.29 -8.20
N THR A 152 -7.08 16.62 -8.68
CA THR A 152 -7.59 17.99 -8.77
C THR A 152 -8.87 18.13 -7.98
N THR A 153 -9.07 19.27 -7.34
CA THR A 153 -10.39 19.69 -6.88
C THR A 153 -10.86 20.79 -7.82
N ALA A 154 -11.91 20.52 -8.58
CA ALA A 154 -12.49 21.50 -9.47
C ALA A 154 -13.53 22.29 -8.68
N ASN A 155 -13.24 23.54 -8.35
CA ASN A 155 -14.30 24.51 -8.13
C ASN A 155 -14.90 24.81 -9.51
N LYS A 156 -16.12 24.33 -9.75
CA LYS A 156 -16.98 24.81 -10.83
C LYS A 156 -17.86 25.91 -10.29
#